data_AF-A0A2N5A4H7-F1
#
_entry.id   AF-A0A2N5A4H7-F1
#
_cell.length_a   1.000
_cell.length_b   1.000
_cell.length_c   1.000
_cell.angle_alpha   90.00
_cell.angle_beta   90.00
_cell.angle_gamma   90.00
#
_symmetry.space_group_name_H-M   'P 1'
#
loop_
_entity.id
_entity.type
_entity.pdbx_description
1 polymer ?
#
loop_
_entity_poly.entity_id
_entity_poly.type
_entity_poly.pdbx_seq_one_letter_code
_entity_poly.pdbx_strand_id
1 'polypeptide(L)'
;MMTENNNPVVTTWFQQQQTPAGWFDLLVIMVEGMLNNAGELESQPFLRQMGASLAETHPLPASETVGELEANINRLLTHFHWGVVTIDVGEDGLR
;
A
#
# COMPACT_ATOMS: atom_id res chain seq x y z
N MET A 1 -19.41 11.99 20.70
CA MET A 1 -20.06 11.92 19.38
C MET A 1 -19.01 12.22 18.34
N MET A 2 -18.47 11.19 17.68
CA MET A 2 -17.52 11.37 16.58
C MET A 2 -18.32 11.62 15.30
N THR A 3 -18.08 12.75 14.65
CA THR A 3 -18.66 13.07 13.35
C THR A 3 -17.92 12.25 12.29
N GLU A 4 -18.51 11.14 11.85
CA GLU A 4 -18.14 10.46 10.62
C GLU A 4 -18.46 11.39 9.44
N ASN A 5 -17.49 12.23 9.06
CA ASN A 5 -17.54 12.99 7.82
C ASN A 5 -17.23 12.05 6.64
N ASN A 6 -18.20 11.20 6.31
CA ASN A 6 -18.23 10.39 5.08
C ASN A 6 -18.51 11.29 3.86
N ASN A 7 -17.68 12.32 3.66
CA ASN A 7 -17.81 13.24 2.54
C ASN A 7 -17.09 12.64 1.31
N PRO A 8 -17.81 12.14 0.30
CA PRO A 8 -17.20 11.48 -0.86
C PRO A 8 -16.23 12.40 -1.60
N VAL A 9 -16.41 13.72 -1.52
CA VAL A 9 -15.50 14.71 -2.12
C VAL A 9 -14.12 14.66 -1.47
N VAL A 10 -14.05 14.47 -0.15
CA VAL A 10 -12.80 14.34 0.58
C VAL A 10 -12.12 13.03 0.22
N THR A 11 -12.87 11.93 0.13
CA THR A 11 -12.35 10.62 -0.28
C THR A 11 -11.80 10.65 -1.71
N THR A 12 -12.53 11.25 -2.66
CA THR A 12 -12.07 11.41 -4.04
C THR A 12 -10.84 12.32 -4.14
N TRP A 13 -10.79 13.39 -3.36
CA TRP A 13 -9.62 14.28 -3.32
C TRP A 13 -8.36 13.57 -2.81
N PHE A 14 -8.47 12.73 -1.77
CA PHE A 14 -7.36 11.91 -1.29
C PHE A 14 -6.94 10.87 -2.33
N GLN A 15 -7.88 10.19 -2.99
CA GLN A 15 -7.57 9.23 -4.06
C GLN A 15 -6.82 9.87 -5.22
N GLN A 16 -7.21 11.07 -5.64
CA GLN A 16 -6.55 11.80 -6.73
C GLN A 16 -5.11 12.23 -6.39
N GLN A 17 -4.79 12.45 -5.12
CA GLN A 17 -3.42 12.75 -4.70
C GLN A 17 -2.55 11.49 -4.54
N GLN A 18 -3.19 10.34 -4.36
CA GLN A 18 -2.51 9.05 -4.20
C GLN A 18 -2.01 8.47 -5.54
N THR A 19 -2.55 8.95 -6.66
CA THR A 19 -2.14 8.54 -8.01
C THR A 19 -1.79 9.75 -8.87
N PRO A 20 -0.54 10.24 -8.84
CA PRO A 20 -0.09 11.26 -9.78
C PRO A 20 -0.27 10.73 -11.21
N ALA A 21 -1.04 11.46 -12.02
CA ALA A 21 -1.39 11.04 -13.38
C ALA A 21 -0.13 10.72 -14.22
N GLY A 22 -0.19 9.63 -15.00
CA GLY A 22 0.85 9.25 -15.95
C GLY A 22 1.68 8.03 -15.55
N TRP A 23 2.51 8.12 -14.53
CA TRP A 23 3.42 6.99 -14.20
C TRP A 23 2.67 5.82 -13.53
N PHE A 24 1.64 6.13 -12.73
CA PHE A 24 0.80 5.09 -12.12
C PHE A 24 -0.03 4.37 -13.20
N ASP A 25 -0.57 5.11 -14.17
CA ASP A 25 -1.28 4.54 -15.33
C ASP A 25 -0.35 3.61 -16.14
N LEU A 26 0.90 4.03 -16.34
CA LEU A 26 1.91 3.20 -17.02
C LEU A 26 2.22 1.91 -16.25
N LEU A 27 2.34 1.99 -14.91
CA LEU A 27 2.58 0.82 -14.07
C LEU A 27 1.39 -0.15 -14.11
N VAL A 28 0.16 0.37 -14.06
CA VAL A 28 -1.06 -0.44 -14.21
C VAL A 28 -1.05 -1.18 -15.56
N ILE A 29 -0.77 -0.47 -16.66
CA ILE A 29 -0.69 -1.07 -18.00
C ILE A 29 0.39 -2.17 -18.06
N MET A 30 1.55 -1.95 -17.43
CA MET A 30 2.63 -2.95 -17.39
C MET A 30 2.22 -4.21 -16.62
N VAL A 31 1.59 -4.05 -15.46
CA VAL A 31 1.12 -5.17 -14.63
C VAL A 31 -0.01 -5.93 -15.34
N GLU A 32 -0.97 -5.23 -15.95
CA GLU A 32 -2.04 -5.83 -16.74
C GLU A 32 -1.51 -6.58 -17.96
N GLY A 33 -0.55 -5.99 -18.69
CA GLY A 33 0.11 -6.65 -19.82
C GLY A 33 0.83 -7.93 -19.41
N MET A 34 1.52 -7.91 -18.26
CA MET A 34 2.15 -9.09 -17.69
C MET A 34 1.12 -10.16 -17.31
N LEU A 35 0.04 -9.80 -16.63
CA LEU A 35 -1.01 -10.73 -16.23
C LEU A 35 -1.66 -11.39 -17.45
N ASN A 36 -1.93 -10.62 -18.51
CA ASN A 36 -2.52 -11.13 -19.75
C ASN A 36 -1.58 -12.04 -20.53
N ASN A 37 -0.26 -11.83 -20.45
CA ASN A 37 0.73 -12.59 -21.21
C ASN A 37 1.26 -13.83 -20.48
N ALA A 38 1.50 -13.75 -19.17
CA ALA A 38 2.07 -14.82 -18.35
C ALA A 38 0.99 -15.64 -17.59
N GLY A 39 -0.23 -15.10 -17.47
CA GLY A 39 -1.28 -15.67 -16.64
C GLY A 39 -1.05 -15.44 -15.14
N GLU A 40 -2.11 -15.67 -14.35
CA GLU A 40 -2.13 -15.36 -12.90
C GLU A 40 -1.09 -16.17 -12.09
N LEU A 41 -0.80 -17.40 -12.53
CA LEU A 41 0.11 -18.33 -11.84
C LEU A 41 1.54 -17.81 -11.79
N GLU A 42 1.98 -17.08 -12.82
CA GLU A 42 3.34 -16.53 -12.91
C GLU A 42 3.41 -15.06 -12.46
N SER A 43 2.31 -14.30 -12.61
CA SER A 43 2.28 -12.89 -12.24
C SER A 43 2.28 -12.66 -10.72
N GLN A 44 1.60 -13.51 -9.93
CA GLN A 44 1.51 -13.32 -8.48
C GLN A 44 2.87 -13.49 -7.77
N PRO A 45 3.67 -14.54 -8.04
CA PRO A 45 5.02 -14.66 -7.47
C PRO A 45 5.92 -13.48 -7.84
N PHE A 46 5.81 -12.99 -9.08
CA PHE A 46 6.57 -11.83 -9.54
C PHE A 46 6.20 -10.55 -8.77
N LEU A 47 4.91 -10.25 -8.60
CA LEU A 47 4.46 -9.09 -7.81
C LEU A 47 4.96 -9.18 -6.35
N ARG A 48 4.96 -10.38 -5.76
CA ARG A 48 5.53 -10.60 -4.42
C ARG A 48 7.04 -10.34 -4.37
N GLN A 49 7.78 -10.78 -5.38
CA GLN A 49 9.22 -10.52 -5.48
C GLN A 49 9.51 -9.02 -5.61
N MET A 50 8.72 -8.28 -6.37
CA MET A 50 8.85 -6.81 -6.44
C MET A 50 8.58 -6.16 -5.08
N GLY A 51 7.56 -6.63 -4.35
CA GLY A 51 7.28 -6.17 -2.99
C GLY A 51 8.45 -6.42 -2.02
N ALA A 52 9.07 -7.60 -2.10
CA ALA A 52 10.27 -7.91 -1.30
C ALA A 52 11.45 -6.98 -1.65
N SER A 53 11.67 -6.73 -2.95
CA SER A 53 12.72 -5.81 -3.42
C SER A 53 12.46 -4.37 -2.94
N LEU A 54 11.20 -3.94 -2.90
CA LEU A 54 10.82 -2.63 -2.36
C LEU A 54 11.10 -2.55 -0.85
N ALA A 55 10.84 -3.62 -0.11
CA ALA A 55 11.14 -3.66 1.33
C ALA A 55 12.65 -3.60 1.62
N GLU A 56 13.49 -4.21 0.78
CA GLU A 56 14.96 -4.12 0.89
C GLU A 56 15.49 -2.71 0.63
N THR A 57 14.89 -1.99 -0.34
CA THR A 57 15.29 -0.64 -0.71
C THR A 57 14.77 0.43 0.25
N HIS A 58 13.64 0.16 0.90
CA HIS A 58 12.98 1.05 1.86
C HIS A 58 12.71 0.32 3.19
N PRO A 59 13.75 -0.06 3.95
CA PRO A 59 13.57 -0.78 5.19
C PRO A 59 12.87 0.07 6.24
N LEU A 60 11.95 -0.54 6.98
CA LEU A 60 11.35 0.09 8.15
C LEU A 60 12.39 0.17 9.28
N PRO A 61 12.37 1.23 10.09
CA PRO A 61 13.14 1.27 11.32
C PRO A 61 12.64 0.19 12.30
N ALA A 62 13.52 -0.25 13.20
CA ALA A 62 13.14 -1.12 14.30
C ALA A 62 12.02 -0.47 15.13
N SER A 63 11.05 -1.27 15.57
CA SER A 63 9.89 -0.83 16.37
C SER A 63 9.78 -1.72 17.60
N GLU A 64 9.60 -1.11 18.77
CA GLU A 64 9.48 -1.83 20.05
C GLU A 64 8.01 -2.16 20.37
N THR A 65 7.07 -1.42 19.77
CA THR A 65 5.63 -1.63 19.96
C THR A 65 4.90 -1.79 18.62
N VAL A 66 3.70 -2.39 18.67
CA VAL A 66 2.83 -2.49 17.50
C VAL A 66 2.38 -1.11 17.01
N GLY A 67 2.16 -0.16 17.92
CA GLY A 67 1.83 1.22 17.56
C GLY A 67 2.98 1.93 16.84
N GLU A 68 4.22 1.69 17.25
CA GLU A 68 5.40 2.19 16.52
C GLU A 68 5.54 1.55 15.13
N LEU A 69 5.28 0.24 15.03
CA LEU A 69 5.30 -0.46 13.75
C LEU A 69 4.27 0.14 12.78
N GLU A 70 3.03 0.33 13.25
CA GLU A 70 1.96 0.97 12.46
C GLU A 70 2.36 2.38 12.02
N ALA A 71 2.87 3.20 12.94
CA ALA A 71 3.29 4.57 12.65
C ALA A 71 4.43 4.59 11.61
N ASN A 72 5.39 3.67 11.72
CA ASN A 72 6.50 3.55 10.79
C ASN A 72 6.06 3.10 9.40
N ILE A 73 5.13 2.15 9.30
CA ILE A 73 4.53 1.72 8.03
C ILE A 73 3.77 2.89 7.40
N ASN A 74 2.90 3.56 8.16
CA ASN A 74 2.09 4.67 7.65
C ASN A 74 2.93 5.86 7.18
N ARG A 75 4.06 6.13 7.84
CA ARG A 75 5.00 7.15 7.36
C ARG A 75 5.58 6.79 5.99
N LEU A 76 5.92 5.52 5.77
CA LEU A 76 6.45 5.06 4.48
C LEU A 76 5.37 5.07 3.40
N LEU A 77 4.17 4.54 3.70
CA LEU A 77 3.05 4.56 2.76
C LEU A 77 2.64 5.97 2.38
N THR A 78 2.66 6.91 3.34
CA THR A 78 2.40 8.34 3.06
C THR A 78 3.43 8.93 2.11
N HIS A 79 4.71 8.55 2.23
CA HIS A 79 5.76 9.02 1.32
C HIS A 79 5.52 8.60 -0.14
N PHE A 80 5.01 7.40 -0.34
CA PHE A 80 4.61 6.91 -1.67
C PHE A 80 3.19 7.30 -2.08
N HIS A 81 2.45 7.94 -1.18
CA HIS A 81 1.02 8.20 -1.30
C HIS A 81 0.18 6.94 -1.53
N TRP A 82 0.49 5.84 -0.83
CA TRP A 82 -0.19 4.55 -0.94
C TRP A 82 -1.25 4.30 0.14
N GLY A 83 -1.72 5.38 0.78
CA GLY A 83 -2.74 5.31 1.83
C GLY A 83 -2.15 5.03 3.21
N VAL A 84 -2.97 4.39 4.05
CA VAL A 84 -2.67 4.09 5.45
C VAL A 84 -3.18 2.70 5.81
N VAL A 85 -2.58 2.10 6.83
CA VAL A 85 -2.99 0.83 7.45
C VAL A 85 -3.28 1.05 8.92
N THR A 86 -4.09 0.16 9.49
CA THR A 86 -4.29 0.02 10.93
C THR A 86 -3.95 -1.42 11.28
N ILE A 87 -3.16 -1.61 12.34
CA ILE A 87 -2.72 -2.91 12.80
C ILE A 87 -3.41 -3.21 14.12
N ASP A 88 -4.17 -4.30 14.15
CA ASP A 88 -4.79 -4.80 15.37
C ASP A 88 -4.14 -6.10 15.83
N VAL A 89 -4.09 -6.31 17.14
CA VAL A 89 -3.55 -7.53 17.75
C VAL A 89 -4.72 -8.39 18.19
N GLY A 90 -5.03 -9.41 17.38
CA GLY A 90 -6.04 -10.41 17.71
C GLY A 90 -5.44 -11.67 18.34
N GLU A 91 -6.32 -12.58 18.79
CA GLU A 91 -5.90 -13.87 19.36
C GLU A 91 -5.10 -14.74 18.37
N ASP A 92 -5.33 -14.57 17.06
CA ASP A 92 -4.66 -15.34 16.00
C ASP A 92 -3.42 -14.64 15.41
N GLY A 93 -3.07 -13.44 15.89
CA GLY A 93 -1.92 -12.66 15.42
C GLY A 93 -2.27 -11.23 14.98
N LEU A 94 -1.36 -10.62 14.21
CA LEU A 94 -1.52 -9.27 13.66
C LEU A 94 -2.51 -9.28 12.49
N ARG A 95 -3.44 -8.33 12.48
CA ARG A 95 -4.42 -8.11 11.42
C ARG A 95 -4.35 -6.71 10.87
#